data_AF-A0A7C4WC43-F1
#
_entry.id   AF-A0A7C4WC43-F1
#
_cell.length_a   1.000
_cell.length_b   1.000
_cell.length_c   1.000
_cell.angle_alpha   90.00
_cell.angle_beta   90.00
_cell.angle_gamma   90.00
#
_symmetry.space_group_name_H-M   'P 1'
#
loop_
_entity.id
_entity.type
_entity.pdbx_description
1 polymer ?
#
loop_
_entity_poly.entity_id
_entity_poly.type
_entity_poly.pdbx_seq_one_letter_code
_entity_poly.pdbx_strand_id
1 'polypeptide(L)'
;MANIAGDRFLEVAPAATHKGQTVDWLLDQIRDPSALPVYFGDDDKDEEAFVVIRRREEIPIGVGTQFPLKSALERLTSSEAVRVWLRRFSAGR
;
A
#
# COMPACT_ATOMS: atom_id res chain seq x y z
N MET A 1 -12.56 6.05 -14.56
CA MET A 1 -12.68 7.51 -14.33
C MET A 1 -11.27 8.07 -14.40
N ALA A 2 -11.02 9.12 -15.17
CA ALA A 2 -9.66 9.64 -15.37
C ALA A 2 -9.35 10.66 -14.26
N ASN A 3 -8.36 10.38 -13.40
CA ASN A 3 -7.99 11.25 -12.30
C ASN A 3 -6.70 12.01 -12.65
N ILE A 4 -6.72 13.34 -12.54
CA ILE A 4 -5.53 14.20 -12.64
C ILE A 4 -5.17 14.58 -11.20
N ALA A 5 -4.46 13.69 -10.51
CA ALA A 5 -3.99 13.93 -9.16
C ALA A 5 -2.47 13.70 -9.11
N GLY A 6 -1.72 14.80 -9.00
CA GLY A 6 -0.35 14.83 -8.49
C GLY A 6 0.77 14.37 -9.43
N ASP A 7 0.55 13.37 -10.28
CA ASP A 7 1.59 12.86 -11.16
C ASP A 7 1.48 13.42 -12.58
N ARG A 8 2.65 13.59 -13.24
CA ARG A 8 2.76 14.14 -14.61
C ARG A 8 2.20 13.23 -15.70
N PHE A 9 1.26 12.35 -15.36
CA PHE A 9 0.63 11.40 -16.27
C PHE A 9 -0.87 11.26 -15.98
N LEU A 10 -1.61 10.82 -17.00
CA LEU A 10 -3.02 10.47 -16.92
C LEU A 10 -3.14 8.94 -16.90
N GLU A 11 -3.81 8.39 -15.89
CA GLU A 11 -4.15 6.97 -15.87
C GLU A 11 -5.60 6.75 -16.32
N VAL A 12 -5.78 5.80 -17.23
CA VAL A 12 -7.10 5.38 -17.72
C VAL A 12 -7.25 3.89 -17.43
N ALA A 13 -8.17 3.57 -16.53
CA ALA A 13 -8.52 2.20 -16.15
C ALA A 13 -10.06 2.04 -16.09
N PRO A 14 -10.57 0.79 -16.19
CA PRO A 14 -11.98 0.51 -15.92
C PRO A 14 -12.37 1.03 -14.54
N ALA A 15 -13.58 1.61 -14.41
CA ALA A 15 -14.04 2.18 -13.14
C ALA A 15 -14.16 1.13 -12.02
N ALA A 16 -14.34 -0.15 -12.39
CA ALA A 16 -14.43 -1.24 -11.43
C ALA A 16 -13.06 -1.71 -10.92
N THR A 17 -11.94 -1.29 -11.54
CA THR A 17 -10.61 -1.80 -11.18
C THR A 17 -9.93 -0.87 -10.20
N HIS A 18 -9.52 -1.42 -9.05
CA HIS A 18 -8.77 -0.67 -8.08
C HIS A 18 -7.85 -1.55 -7.23
N LYS A 19 -6.78 -0.96 -6.67
CA LYS A 19 -5.71 -1.68 -5.94
C LYS A 19 -6.26 -2.51 -4.77
N GLY A 20 -7.30 -2.03 -4.10
CA GLY A 20 -7.97 -2.74 -3.01
C GLY A 20 -8.45 -4.14 -3.39
N GLN A 21 -9.09 -4.31 -4.56
CA GLN A 21 -9.53 -5.65 -5.01
C GLN A 21 -8.36 -6.61 -5.20
N THR A 22 -7.27 -6.13 -5.80
CA THR A 22 -6.07 -6.94 -6.01
C THR A 22 -5.46 -7.38 -4.69
N VAL A 23 -5.35 -6.45 -3.73
CA VAL A 23 -4.81 -6.74 -2.40
C VAL A 23 -5.68 -7.74 -1.65
N ASP A 24 -7.00 -7.58 -1.68
CA ASP A 24 -7.93 -8.50 -1.01
C ASP A 24 -7.80 -9.92 -1.56
N TRP A 25 -7.75 -10.04 -2.90
CA TRP A 25 -7.54 -11.32 -3.57
C TRP A 25 -6.19 -11.95 -3.20
N LEU A 26 -5.11 -11.16 -3.15
CA LEU A 26 -3.77 -11.62 -2.78
C LEU A 26 -3.73 -12.14 -1.34
N LEU A 27 -4.36 -11.43 -0.39
CA LEU A 27 -4.42 -11.86 1.01
C LEU A 27 -5.15 -13.19 1.15
N ASP A 28 -6.22 -13.42 0.38
CA ASP A 28 -6.92 -14.72 0.35
C ASP A 28 -6.05 -15.87 -0.19
N GLN A 29 -4.95 -15.58 -0.91
CA GLN A 29 -4.02 -16.61 -1.39
C GLN A 29 -2.93 -16.98 -0.38
N ILE A 30 -2.72 -16.17 0.68
CA ILE A 30 -1.68 -16.42 1.68
C ILE A 30 -2.17 -17.54 2.60
N ARG A 31 -1.54 -18.72 2.49
CA ARG A 31 -1.90 -19.91 3.29
C ARG A 31 -1.07 -20.09 4.55
N ASP A 32 0.03 -19.36 4.67
CA ASP A 32 0.91 -19.44 5.82
C ASP A 32 0.36 -18.56 6.95
N PRO A 33 -0.12 -19.14 8.07
CA PRO A 33 -0.66 -18.36 9.18
C PRO A 33 0.41 -17.57 9.94
N SER A 34 1.70 -17.81 9.66
CA SER A 34 2.82 -17.03 10.22
C SER A 34 3.26 -15.87 9.33
N ALA A 35 2.67 -15.75 8.13
CA ALA A 35 2.94 -14.61 7.28
C ALA A 35 2.50 -13.31 7.96
N LEU A 36 3.28 -12.25 7.78
CA LEU A 36 2.96 -10.90 8.21
C LEU A 36 2.81 -9.99 6.99
N PRO A 37 1.62 -9.85 6.42
CA PRO A 37 1.35 -8.90 5.35
C PRO A 37 1.66 -7.45 5.74
N VAL A 38 2.54 -6.82 4.97
CA VAL A 38 2.86 -5.40 5.07
C VAL A 38 2.71 -4.77 3.68
N TYR A 39 1.89 -3.74 3.57
CA TYR A 39 1.66 -3.01 2.33
C TYR A 39 2.26 -1.61 2.42
N PHE A 40 3.13 -1.25 1.48
CA PHE A 40 3.71 0.10 1.35
C PHE A 40 3.09 0.82 0.16
N GLY A 41 2.59 2.04 0.36
CA GLY A 41 2.01 2.86 -0.71
C GLY A 41 2.32 4.35 -0.56
N ASP A 42 2.44 5.08 -1.67
CA ASP A 42 2.84 6.48 -1.73
C ASP A 42 1.82 7.41 -2.38
N ASP A 43 0.87 6.88 -3.15
CA ASP A 43 -0.10 7.65 -3.94
C ASP A 43 -1.53 7.65 -3.36
N ASP A 44 -2.41 8.48 -3.93
CA ASP A 44 -3.81 8.57 -3.51
C ASP A 44 -4.62 7.29 -3.80
N LYS A 45 -4.22 6.50 -4.80
CA LYS A 45 -4.88 5.22 -5.17
C LYS A 45 -4.57 4.11 -4.17
N ASP A 46 -3.48 4.22 -3.42
CA ASP A 46 -3.12 3.28 -2.35
C ASP A 46 -4.09 3.35 -1.17
N GLU A 47 -4.88 4.42 -1.03
CA GLU A 47 -5.87 4.56 0.04
C GLU A 47 -6.86 3.39 0.06
N GLU A 48 -7.28 2.91 -1.11
CA GLU A 48 -8.20 1.78 -1.22
C GLU A 48 -7.55 0.45 -0.83
N ALA A 49 -6.24 0.30 -1.10
CA ALA A 49 -5.47 -0.84 -0.62
C ALA A 49 -5.30 -0.79 0.90
N PHE A 50 -5.01 0.39 1.46
CA PHE A 50 -4.89 0.57 2.91
C PHE A 50 -6.17 0.21 3.66
N VAL A 51 -7.35 0.61 3.16
CA VAL A 51 -8.64 0.23 3.76
C VAL A 51 -8.80 -1.29 3.84
N VAL A 52 -8.45 -2.01 2.78
CA VAL A 52 -8.50 -3.49 2.74
C VAL A 52 -7.55 -4.11 3.75
N ILE A 53 -6.29 -3.64 3.77
CA ILE A 53 -5.25 -4.10 4.70
C ILE A 53 -5.71 -3.89 6.15
N ARG A 54 -6.23 -2.71 6.50
CA ARG A 54 -6.77 -2.44 7.85
C ARG A 54 -7.93 -3.35 8.22
N ARG A 55 -8.85 -3.60 7.28
CA ARG A 55 -10.00 -4.50 7.51
C ARG A 55 -9.55 -5.93 7.81
N ARG A 56 -8.43 -6.35 7.24
CA ARG A 56 -7.83 -7.67 7.46
C ARG A 56 -6.90 -7.69 8.68
N GLU A 57 -6.86 -6.60 9.46
CA GLU A 57 -5.99 -6.40 10.63
C GLU A 57 -4.48 -6.49 10.33
N GLU A 58 -4.12 -6.22 9.07
CA GLU A 58 -2.74 -6.22 8.57
C GLU A 58 -2.10 -4.82 8.61
N ILE A 59 -0.86 -4.67 8.13
CA ILE A 59 -0.05 -3.45 8.33
C ILE A 59 0.05 -2.60 7.04
N PRO A 60 -0.67 -1.46 6.94
CA PRO A 60 -0.53 -0.50 5.86
C PRO A 60 0.43 0.63 6.27
N ILE A 61 1.48 0.85 5.47
CA ILE A 61 2.47 1.90 5.70
C ILE A 61 2.45 2.88 4.54
N GLY A 62 2.17 4.14 4.85
CA GLY A 62 2.27 5.25 3.89
C GLY A 62 3.71 5.63 3.63
N VAL A 63 4.00 6.15 2.43
CA VAL A 63 5.34 6.58 2.02
C VAL A 63 5.29 8.02 1.48
N GLY A 64 6.33 8.81 1.74
CA GLY A 64 6.41 10.21 1.31
C GLY A 64 5.54 11.14 2.15
N THR A 65 5.31 12.37 1.71
CA THR A 65 4.40 13.34 2.36
C THR A 65 3.45 14.03 1.37
N GLN A 66 3.52 13.66 0.09
CA GLN A 66 2.83 14.35 -1.01
C GLN A 66 1.30 14.19 -0.94
N PHE A 67 0.81 13.01 -0.55
CA PHE A 67 -0.62 12.73 -0.47
C PHE A 67 -1.07 12.50 0.99
N PRO A 68 -2.30 12.90 1.35
CA PRO A 68 -2.88 12.58 2.65
C PRO A 68 -3.36 11.12 2.69
N LEU A 69 -2.46 10.20 3.06
CA LEU A 69 -2.71 8.76 3.19
C LEU A 69 -3.39 8.48 4.55
N LYS A 70 -4.72 8.58 4.60
CA LYS A 70 -5.48 8.58 5.87
C LYS A 70 -5.61 7.19 6.48
N SER A 71 -5.66 6.17 5.64
CA SER A 71 -5.80 4.78 6.06
C SER A 71 -4.45 4.09 6.29
N ALA A 72 -3.33 4.77 6.10
CA ALA A 72 -2.03 4.27 6.58
C ALA A 72 -2.03 4.21 8.12
N LEU A 73 -1.40 3.17 8.68
CA LEU A 73 -1.19 3.04 10.13
C LEU A 73 0.00 3.89 10.58
N GLU A 74 1.08 3.80 9.82
CA GLU A 74 2.32 4.53 10.04
C GLU A 74 2.84 5.09 8.73
N ARG A 75 3.83 5.99 8.81
CA ARG A 75 4.37 6.65 7.62
C ARG A 75 5.89 6.72 7.59
N LEU A 76 6.44 6.28 6.46
CA LEU A 76 7.85 6.48 6.11
C LEU A 76 7.98 7.71 5.21
N THR A 77 9.03 8.49 5.40
CA THR A 77 9.17 9.78 4.71
C THR A 77 9.67 9.66 3.27
N SER A 78 10.21 8.51 2.87
CA SER A 78 10.77 8.31 1.53
C SER A 78 10.87 6.84 1.13
N SER A 79 11.06 6.59 -0.17
CA SER A 79 11.35 5.26 -0.69
C SER A 79 12.70 4.72 -0.21
N GLU A 80 13.66 5.58 0.15
CA GLU A 80 14.91 5.17 0.79
C GLU A 80 14.66 4.57 2.18
N ALA A 81 13.78 5.20 2.97
CA ALA A 81 13.40 4.69 4.28
C ALA A 81 12.74 3.30 4.17
N VAL A 82 11.91 3.07 3.15
CA VAL A 82 11.34 1.73 2.85
C VAL A 82 12.45 0.72 2.58
N ARG A 83 13.45 1.06 1.77
CA ARG A 83 14.59 0.16 1.47
C ARG A 83 15.43 -0.14 2.70
N VAL A 84 15.65 0.84 3.58
CA VAL A 84 16.32 0.63 4.88
C VAL A 84 15.51 -0.32 5.76
N TRP A 85 14.19 -0.12 5.84
CA TRP A 85 13.29 -0.99 6.59
C TRP A 85 13.36 -2.44 6.08
N LEU A 86 13.24 -2.64 4.76
CA LEU A 86 13.30 -3.96 4.14
C LEU A 86 14.62 -4.69 4.42
N ARG A 87 15.77 -3.99 4.34
CA ARG A 87 17.09 -4.56 4.66
C ARG A 87 17.20 -4.99 6.12
N ARG A 88 16.68 -4.18 7.04
CA ARG A 88 16.67 -4.52 8.48
C ARG A 88 15.75 -5.71 8.75
N PHE A 89 14.58 -5.73 8.14
CA PHE A 89 13.61 -6.81 8.28
C PHE A 89 14.13 -8.14 7.71
N SER A 90 14.87 -8.10 6.60
CA SER A 90 15.49 -9.31 6.03
C SER A 90 16.71 -9.79 6.82
N ALA A 91 17.45 -8.89 7.47
CA ALA A 91 18.65 -9.24 8.23
C ALA A 91 18.35 -9.82 9.62
N GLY A 92 17.14 -9.60 10.14
CA GLY A 92 16.68 -10.14 11.42
C GLY A 92 15.86 -11.44 11.30
N ARG A 93 15.81 -12.04 10.10
CA ARG A 93 15.19 -13.35 9.85
C ARG A 93 16.26 -14.41 9.61
#